data_AF-A0A2M7VAD4-F1
#
_entry.id   AF-A0A2M7VAD4-F1
#
_cell.length_a   1.000
_cell.length_b   1.000
_cell.length_c   1.000
_cell.angle_alpha   90.00
_cell.angle_beta   90.00
_cell.angle_gamma   90.00
#
_symmetry.space_group_name_H-M   'P 1'
#
loop_
_entity.id
_entity.type
_entity.pdbx_description
1 polymer ?
#
loop_
_entity_poly.entity_id
_entity_poly.type
_entity_poly.pdbx_seq_one_letter_code
_entity_poly.pdbx_strand_id
1 'polypeptide(L)'
;MKRKFLKFSLIIIISLGILISVPYFVVHFNRTAEEKAAQAIIDKQQEDIKEIISRRQLERTSVGDDEDPFGEDGIVRVLLIGLDSRAGQTAGHCDVIQMIEIDKNNNTVNITAVPRGTYSPLPLGKATTSTDYYVSNACGLAGLNYGINQIEKISGKKADYLVMVGFSETLGILRNLKLPTTETLQWLRQRQGYAIGEPQRARNHSTFIKQLLTKYLPDDHSKIDTAFHYILYKIIKTDLTFAESEKIVDALIDMDIKNNPEKISLSMRPSYNVQDIPYDPDTAGEYVKSMIDPVKGYLKGTSYTGITTEEADQRIVDTIDKKISDDEFVLWAYENQLWLQIEDDIIREEKQYEIIWQYLNQVSEEEQQLIVADYVLEMRYLGLEDWAVKGEDWIKAEITKN
;
A
#
# COMPACT_ATOMS: atom_id res chain seq x y z
N MET A 1 54.42 -14.34 -35.27
CA MET A 1 53.40 -14.93 -34.37
C MET A 1 52.72 -13.88 -33.47
N LYS A 2 53.46 -13.02 -32.76
CA LYS A 2 52.91 -11.96 -31.87
C LYS A 2 51.86 -11.03 -32.50
N ARG A 3 52.02 -10.64 -33.77
CA ARG A 3 51.09 -9.71 -34.47
C ARG A 3 49.74 -10.35 -34.85
N LYS A 4 49.66 -11.68 -34.97
CA LYS A 4 48.40 -12.41 -35.22
C LYS A 4 47.65 -12.67 -33.91
N PHE A 5 48.38 -12.98 -32.83
CA PHE A 5 47.81 -13.12 -31.49
C PHE A 5 47.19 -11.82 -30.99
N LEU A 6 47.88 -10.68 -31.15
CA LEU A 6 47.36 -9.36 -30.76
C LEU A 6 46.04 -9.00 -31.49
N LYS A 7 45.94 -9.34 -32.78
CA LYS A 7 44.70 -9.13 -33.56
C LYS A 7 43.56 -10.01 -33.07
N PHE A 8 43.86 -11.26 -32.68
CA PHE A 8 42.86 -12.20 -32.19
C PHE A 8 42.34 -11.79 -30.80
N SER A 9 43.23 -11.39 -29.89
CA SER A 9 42.85 -10.86 -28.57
C SER A 9 42.02 -9.57 -28.68
N LEU A 10 42.36 -8.67 -29.61
CA LEU A 10 41.58 -7.45 -29.85
C LEU A 10 40.16 -7.76 -30.34
N ILE A 11 40.02 -8.75 -31.24
CA ILE A 11 38.70 -9.17 -31.74
C ILE A 11 37.87 -9.75 -30.60
N ILE A 12 38.45 -10.60 -29.74
CA ILE A 12 37.73 -11.17 -28.59
C ILE A 12 37.28 -10.08 -27.61
N ILE A 13 38.14 -9.10 -27.30
CA ILE A 13 37.80 -7.99 -26.38
C ILE A 13 36.68 -7.12 -26.98
N ILE A 14 36.73 -6.83 -28.28
CA ILE A 14 35.68 -6.07 -28.97
C ILE A 14 34.38 -6.89 -29.01
N SER A 15 34.45 -8.18 -29.31
CA SER A 15 33.28 -9.07 -29.31
C SER A 15 32.66 -9.23 -27.93
N LEU A 16 33.44 -9.34 -26.86
CA LEU A 16 32.93 -9.32 -25.48
C LEU A 16 32.33 -7.96 -25.12
N GLY A 17 32.99 -6.87 -25.51
CA GLY A 17 32.49 -5.51 -25.29
C GLY A 17 31.15 -5.28 -25.98
N ILE A 18 30.96 -5.77 -27.20
CA ILE A 18 29.69 -5.74 -27.94
C ILE A 18 28.64 -6.67 -27.30
N LEU A 19 29.03 -7.88 -26.87
CA LEU A 19 28.13 -8.83 -26.20
C LEU A 19 27.61 -8.32 -24.84
N ILE A 20 28.36 -7.46 -24.16
CA ILE A 20 27.94 -6.85 -22.88
C ILE A 20 27.22 -5.52 -23.11
N SER A 21 27.71 -4.69 -24.03
CA SER A 21 27.11 -3.38 -24.28
C SER A 21 25.79 -3.44 -25.02
N VAL A 22 25.57 -4.39 -25.94
CA VAL A 22 24.32 -4.47 -26.70
C VAL A 22 23.12 -4.87 -25.84
N PRO A 23 23.17 -5.90 -24.97
CA PRO A 23 22.09 -6.18 -24.03
C PRO A 23 21.85 -5.02 -23.06
N TYR A 24 22.92 -4.43 -22.52
CA TYR A 24 22.83 -3.25 -21.64
C TYR A 24 22.12 -2.08 -22.35
N PHE A 25 22.48 -1.80 -23.61
CA PHE A 25 21.84 -0.75 -24.41
C PHE A 25 20.40 -1.11 -24.76
N VAL A 26 20.10 -2.36 -25.10
CA VAL A 26 18.74 -2.80 -25.44
C VAL A 26 17.80 -2.75 -24.23
N VAL A 27 18.30 -3.04 -23.03
CA VAL A 27 17.50 -2.97 -21.79
C VAL A 27 17.28 -1.51 -21.35
N HIS A 28 18.30 -0.64 -21.43
CA HIS A 28 18.18 0.75 -20.98
C HIS A 28 17.64 1.76 -22.01
N PHE A 29 17.72 1.46 -23.31
CA PHE A 29 17.27 2.37 -24.37
C PHE A 29 15.85 2.06 -24.88
N ASN A 30 15.29 0.89 -24.55
CA ASN A 30 13.92 0.53 -24.94
C ASN A 30 12.83 1.02 -23.97
N ARG A 31 13.18 1.64 -22.83
CA ARG A 31 12.18 2.35 -22.01
C ARG A 31 11.86 3.69 -22.71
N THR A 32 10.60 3.87 -23.07
CA THR A 32 10.12 5.14 -23.64
C THR A 32 10.38 6.28 -22.65
N ALA A 33 10.54 7.51 -23.14
CA ALA A 33 10.74 8.68 -22.27
C ALA A 33 9.58 8.85 -21.26
N GLU A 34 8.37 8.43 -21.66
CA GLU A 34 7.17 8.41 -20.84
C GLU A 34 7.26 7.38 -19.70
N GLU A 35 7.71 6.16 -19.97
CA GLU A 35 7.94 5.13 -18.93
C GLU A 35 9.02 5.56 -17.93
N LYS A 36 10.11 6.18 -18.41
CA LYS A 36 11.17 6.70 -17.51
C LYS A 36 10.66 7.81 -16.62
N ALA A 37 9.84 8.72 -17.16
CA ALA A 37 9.24 9.81 -16.39
C ALA A 37 8.22 9.28 -15.37
N ALA A 38 7.41 8.29 -15.74
CA ALA A 38 6.45 7.65 -14.83
C ALA A 38 7.14 6.94 -13.67
N GLN A 39 8.20 6.17 -13.95
CA GLN A 39 8.97 5.48 -12.93
C GLN A 39 9.64 6.46 -11.96
N ALA A 40 10.29 7.50 -12.47
CA ALA A 40 10.94 8.52 -11.62
C ALA A 40 9.97 9.24 -10.67
N ILE A 41 8.70 9.39 -11.05
CA ILE A 41 7.67 9.97 -10.18
C ILE A 41 7.31 8.99 -9.05
N ILE A 42 7.21 7.69 -9.36
CA ILE A 42 6.92 6.65 -8.37
C ILE A 42 8.09 6.53 -7.38
N ASP A 43 9.32 6.48 -7.87
CA ASP A 43 10.52 6.36 -7.03
C ASP A 43 10.62 7.55 -6.07
N LYS A 44 10.39 8.77 -6.57
CA LYS A 44 10.34 9.96 -5.74
C LYS A 44 9.25 9.88 -4.68
N GLN A 45 8.07 9.36 -5.00
CA GLN A 45 7.01 9.20 -4.00
C GLN A 45 7.44 8.22 -2.89
N GLN A 46 8.13 7.13 -3.22
CA GLN A 46 8.64 6.20 -2.20
C GLN A 46 9.72 6.83 -1.34
N GLU A 47 10.61 7.61 -1.94
CA GLU A 47 11.61 8.38 -1.19
C GLU A 47 10.95 9.39 -0.24
N ASP A 48 9.97 10.16 -0.72
CA ASP A 48 9.20 11.11 0.10
C ASP A 48 8.49 10.40 1.28
N ILE A 49 7.94 9.20 1.07
CA ILE A 49 7.31 8.39 2.12
C ILE A 49 8.34 7.95 3.16
N LYS A 50 9.47 7.38 2.72
CA LYS A 50 10.56 6.93 3.59
C LYS A 50 11.10 8.10 4.40
N GLU A 51 11.36 9.24 3.77
CA GLU A 51 11.85 10.45 4.44
C GLU A 51 10.87 10.93 5.52
N ILE A 52 9.56 10.99 5.22
CA ILE A 52 8.56 11.43 6.19
C ILE A 52 8.47 10.47 7.38
N ILE A 53 8.46 9.15 7.13
CA ILE A 53 8.41 8.13 8.18
C ILE A 53 9.65 8.25 9.07
N SER A 54 10.85 8.22 8.48
CA SER A 54 12.10 8.28 9.23
C SER A 54 12.23 9.58 10.01
N ARG A 55 11.84 10.73 9.43
CA ARG A 55 11.85 12.00 10.13
C ARG A 55 10.92 11.99 11.35
N ARG A 56 9.69 11.50 11.20
CA ARG A 56 8.71 11.43 12.31
C ARG A 56 9.12 10.44 13.40
N GLN A 57 9.81 9.35 13.04
CA GLN A 57 10.40 8.43 14.00
C GLN A 57 11.55 9.08 14.78
N LEU A 58 12.49 9.73 14.09
CA LEU A 58 13.62 10.44 14.71
C LEU A 58 13.17 11.58 15.63
N GLU A 59 12.16 12.35 15.22
CA GLU A 59 11.55 13.40 16.05
C GLU A 59 11.03 12.82 17.38
N ARG A 60 10.52 11.58 17.40
CA ARG A 60 10.01 10.92 18.62
C ARG A 60 11.10 10.24 19.45
N THR A 61 12.06 9.55 18.83
CA THR A 61 13.20 8.95 19.57
C THR A 61 14.00 10.02 20.34
N SER A 62 14.04 11.27 19.83
CA SER A 62 14.67 12.38 20.54
C SER A 62 13.94 12.84 21.82
N VAL A 63 12.70 12.39 22.03
CA VAL A 63 11.83 12.76 23.18
C VAL A 63 11.86 11.70 24.30
N GLY A 64 12.30 10.46 24.02
CA GLY A 64 12.57 9.42 25.01
C GLY A 64 11.82 8.10 24.73
N ASP A 65 12.56 7.01 24.57
CA ASP A 65 12.05 5.67 24.24
C ASP A 65 11.33 5.00 25.43
N ASP A 66 10.03 5.24 25.60
CA ASP A 66 9.00 4.26 26.05
C ASP A 66 7.58 4.89 25.98
N GLU A 67 7.31 5.72 24.97
CA GLU A 67 6.07 6.49 24.96
C GLU A 67 4.87 5.61 24.63
N ASP A 68 3.94 5.57 25.58
CA ASP A 68 2.54 5.22 25.37
C ASP A 68 2.00 6.00 24.14
N PRO A 69 1.50 5.34 23.08
CA PRO A 69 1.10 6.02 21.85
C PRO A 69 -0.09 6.98 22.03
N PHE A 70 -0.75 6.93 23.20
CA PHE A 70 -1.87 7.80 23.55
C PHE A 70 -1.45 9.10 24.24
N GLY A 71 -0.16 9.31 24.51
CA GLY A 71 0.32 10.49 25.21
C GLY A 71 -0.33 10.72 26.59
N GLU A 72 -0.19 11.93 27.12
CA GLU A 72 -0.75 12.29 28.43
C GLU A 72 -2.29 12.47 28.43
N ASP A 73 -2.88 12.81 27.29
CA ASP A 73 -4.33 13.04 27.16
C ASP A 73 -5.13 11.75 26.96
N GLY A 74 -4.45 10.61 26.75
CA GLY A 74 -5.08 9.32 26.51
C GLY A 74 -5.73 9.23 25.13
N ILE A 75 -5.27 10.04 24.17
CA ILE A 75 -5.83 10.10 22.82
C ILE A 75 -4.71 9.88 21.80
N VAL A 76 -4.93 8.93 20.90
CA VAL A 76 -4.07 8.74 19.73
C VAL A 76 -4.83 9.08 18.45
N ARG A 77 -4.17 9.81 17.54
CA ARG A 77 -4.72 10.20 16.23
C ARG A 77 -3.88 9.59 15.11
N VAL A 78 -4.48 8.65 14.39
CA VAL A 78 -3.87 7.99 13.24
C VAL A 78 -4.50 8.54 11.96
N LEU A 79 -3.69 9.12 11.09
CA LEU A 79 -4.11 9.53 9.76
C LEU A 79 -3.83 8.42 8.74
N LEU A 80 -4.91 7.79 8.27
CA LEU A 80 -4.88 6.80 7.19
C LEU A 80 -4.99 7.49 5.83
N ILE A 81 -4.02 7.23 4.96
CA ILE A 81 -3.92 7.77 3.61
C ILE A 81 -3.82 6.62 2.60
N GLY A 82 -4.76 6.58 1.65
CA GLY A 82 -4.67 5.71 0.48
C GLY A 82 -4.00 6.43 -0.69
N LEU A 83 -2.92 5.85 -1.21
CA LEU A 83 -2.14 6.38 -2.33
C LEU A 83 -2.56 5.70 -3.64
N ASP A 84 -2.84 6.48 -4.70
CA ASP A 84 -3.07 5.92 -6.04
C ASP A 84 -1.73 5.67 -6.74
N SER A 85 -1.04 4.58 -6.34
CA SER A 85 0.27 4.17 -6.85
C SER A 85 0.19 2.88 -7.67
N ARG A 86 -0.63 2.88 -8.74
CA ARG A 86 -0.71 1.71 -9.64
C ARG A 86 0.54 1.58 -10.49
N ALA A 87 0.89 0.34 -10.85
CA ALA A 87 1.95 0.07 -11.82
C ALA A 87 1.68 0.84 -13.12
N GLY A 88 2.61 1.73 -13.50
CA GLY A 88 2.51 2.54 -14.72
C GLY A 88 1.69 3.83 -14.63
N GLN A 89 1.27 4.27 -13.43
CA GLN A 89 0.65 5.59 -13.25
C GLN A 89 1.58 6.57 -12.53
N THR A 90 1.56 7.84 -12.97
CA THR A 90 2.31 8.93 -12.34
C THR A 90 1.71 9.23 -10.96
N ALA A 91 2.45 8.82 -9.93
CA ALA A 91 2.06 8.87 -8.53
C ALA A 91 1.91 10.28 -7.95
N GLY A 92 1.05 10.38 -6.93
CA GLY A 92 0.97 11.55 -6.05
C GLY A 92 -0.39 11.78 -5.39
N HIS A 93 -1.45 11.05 -5.73
CA HIS A 93 -2.77 11.34 -5.17
C HIS A 93 -3.03 10.68 -3.81
N CYS A 94 -3.48 11.48 -2.85
CA CYS A 94 -4.03 11.03 -1.57
C CYS A 94 -5.54 10.84 -1.72
N ASP A 95 -5.95 9.65 -2.13
CA ASP A 95 -7.31 9.35 -2.60
C ASP A 95 -8.27 8.87 -1.51
N VAL A 96 -7.72 8.24 -0.47
CA VAL A 96 -8.45 7.86 0.74
C VAL A 96 -7.86 8.66 1.89
N ILE A 97 -8.69 9.33 2.67
CA ILE A 97 -8.24 10.18 3.77
C ILE A 97 -9.18 9.96 4.96
N GLN A 98 -8.68 9.33 6.02
CA GLN A 98 -9.43 9.01 7.23
C GLN A 98 -8.60 9.38 8.46
N MET A 99 -9.06 10.34 9.26
CA MET A 99 -8.47 10.65 10.56
C MET A 99 -9.18 9.80 11.62
N ILE A 100 -8.47 8.87 12.22
CA ILE A 100 -8.97 7.95 13.24
C ILE A 100 -8.44 8.45 14.60
N GLU A 101 -9.34 8.89 15.46
CA GLU A 101 -9.02 9.29 16.84
C GLU A 101 -9.54 8.23 17.81
N ILE A 102 -8.66 7.68 18.63
CA ILE A 102 -8.98 6.65 19.63
C ILE A 102 -8.73 7.28 20.99
N ASP A 103 -9.76 7.34 21.82
CA ASP A 103 -9.73 7.89 23.18
C ASP A 103 -9.94 6.74 24.16
N LYS A 104 -8.85 6.33 24.83
CA LYS A 104 -8.88 5.22 25.80
C LYS A 104 -9.49 5.61 27.14
N ASN A 105 -9.55 6.91 27.46
CA ASN A 105 -10.16 7.38 28.69
C ASN A 105 -11.68 7.33 28.61
N ASN A 106 -12.24 7.67 27.45
CA ASN A 106 -13.68 7.66 27.20
C ASN A 106 -14.17 6.39 26.50
N ASN A 107 -13.26 5.49 26.09
CA ASN A 107 -13.57 4.29 25.31
C ASN A 107 -14.35 4.61 24.02
N THR A 108 -13.85 5.56 23.24
CA THR A 108 -14.50 5.98 21.98
C THR A 108 -13.52 6.02 20.81
N VAL A 109 -14.05 5.79 19.61
CA VAL A 109 -13.31 5.94 18.36
C VAL A 109 -14.07 6.89 17.45
N ASN A 110 -13.41 7.92 16.95
CA ASN A 110 -13.98 8.89 16.01
C ASN A 110 -13.25 8.80 14.67
N ILE A 111 -13.95 8.34 13.63
CA ILE A 111 -13.41 8.26 12.26
C ILE A 111 -13.92 9.46 11.46
N THR A 112 -13.03 10.35 11.06
CA THR A 112 -13.36 11.54 10.27
C THR A 112 -12.85 11.40 8.84
N ALA A 113 -13.77 11.23 7.90
CA ALA A 113 -13.45 11.23 6.48
C ALA A 113 -13.16 12.64 5.96
N VAL A 114 -12.18 12.78 5.07
CA VAL A 114 -11.99 13.97 4.25
C VAL A 114 -12.17 13.57 2.79
N PRO A 115 -13.24 13.98 2.10
CA PRO A 115 -13.40 13.67 0.69
C PRO A 115 -12.22 14.22 -0.12
N ARG A 116 -11.66 13.39 -0.99
CA ARG A 116 -10.45 13.71 -1.76
C ARG A 116 -10.59 15.01 -2.60
N GLY A 117 -11.83 15.32 -3.02
CA GLY A 117 -12.20 16.51 -3.78
C GLY A 117 -12.40 17.78 -2.95
N THR A 118 -12.08 17.75 -1.65
CA THR A 118 -12.16 18.93 -0.78
C THR A 118 -11.16 19.97 -1.23
N TYR A 119 -11.57 21.24 -1.25
CA TYR A 119 -10.68 22.34 -1.62
C TYR A 119 -9.49 22.44 -0.66
N SER A 120 -8.30 22.50 -1.22
CA SER A 120 -7.03 22.74 -0.55
C SER A 120 -6.26 23.79 -1.35
N PRO A 121 -5.84 24.91 -0.73
CA PRO A 121 -4.94 25.83 -1.41
C PRO A 121 -3.63 25.10 -1.77
N LEU A 122 -3.02 25.54 -2.86
CA LEU A 122 -1.70 25.08 -3.31
C LEU A 122 -0.71 26.26 -3.33
N PRO A 123 0.61 26.00 -3.22
CA PRO A 123 1.62 27.02 -3.41
C PRO A 123 1.48 27.71 -4.78
N LEU A 124 1.90 28.98 -4.86
CA LEU A 124 1.84 29.75 -6.10
C LEU A 124 2.55 29.03 -7.25
N GLY A 125 1.89 28.96 -8.41
CA GLY A 125 2.43 28.32 -9.62
C GLY A 125 2.29 26.80 -9.68
N LYS A 126 1.65 26.15 -8.68
CA LYS A 126 1.44 24.69 -8.66
C LYS A 126 0.09 24.24 -9.23
N ALA A 127 -0.84 25.17 -9.46
CA ALA A 127 -2.15 24.87 -10.00
C ALA A 127 -2.33 25.53 -11.37
N THR A 128 -2.97 24.81 -12.28
CA THR A 128 -3.33 25.20 -13.64
C THR A 128 -4.83 25.12 -13.89
N THR A 129 -5.52 24.20 -13.21
CA THR A 129 -6.97 23.98 -13.30
C THR A 129 -7.65 24.12 -11.93
N SER A 130 -8.97 24.27 -11.92
CA SER A 130 -9.74 24.29 -10.68
C SER A 130 -9.68 22.96 -9.92
N THR A 131 -9.57 21.84 -10.64
CA THR A 131 -9.45 20.50 -10.03
C THR A 131 -8.10 20.27 -9.37
N ASP A 132 -7.06 21.03 -9.72
CA ASP A 132 -5.75 20.92 -9.07
C ASP A 132 -5.84 21.27 -7.57
N TYR A 133 -6.80 22.11 -7.18
CA TYR A 133 -7.04 22.50 -5.79
C TYR A 133 -7.81 21.45 -4.98
N TYR A 134 -7.93 20.22 -5.45
CA TYR A 134 -8.41 19.11 -4.61
C TYR A 134 -7.30 18.65 -3.67
N VAL A 135 -7.64 18.39 -2.40
CA VAL A 135 -6.68 17.95 -1.38
C VAL A 135 -5.95 16.66 -1.80
N SER A 136 -6.60 15.79 -2.57
CA SER A 136 -5.95 14.62 -3.17
C SER A 136 -4.72 14.96 -3.99
N ASN A 137 -4.74 16.11 -4.67
CA ASN A 137 -3.68 16.53 -5.59
C ASN A 137 -2.56 17.28 -4.87
N ALA A 138 -2.78 17.71 -3.63
CA ALA A 138 -1.76 18.40 -2.84
C ALA A 138 -0.53 17.53 -2.58
N CYS A 139 -0.74 16.23 -2.35
CA CYS A 139 0.34 15.27 -2.16
C CYS A 139 1.26 15.18 -3.40
N GLY A 140 0.71 15.18 -4.61
CA GLY A 140 1.49 15.07 -5.85
C GLY A 140 2.05 16.41 -6.35
N LEU A 141 1.28 17.49 -6.25
CA LEU A 141 1.66 18.79 -6.80
C LEU A 141 2.58 19.60 -5.87
N ALA A 142 2.36 19.48 -4.56
CA ALA A 142 3.06 20.25 -3.53
C ALA A 142 3.91 19.39 -2.56
N GLY A 143 3.92 18.07 -2.77
CA GLY A 143 4.66 17.11 -1.93
C GLY A 143 3.80 16.55 -0.80
N LEU A 144 4.15 15.31 -0.39
CA LEU A 144 3.37 14.54 0.58
C LEU A 144 3.20 15.26 1.92
N ASN A 145 4.27 15.84 2.47
CA ASN A 145 4.22 16.59 3.73
C ASN A 145 3.28 17.80 3.64
N TYR A 146 3.25 18.51 2.51
CA TYR A 146 2.30 19.61 2.31
C TYR A 146 0.87 19.09 2.29
N GLY A 147 0.61 18.00 1.55
CA GLY A 147 -0.70 17.36 1.49
C GLY A 147 -1.22 16.96 2.87
N ILE A 148 -0.39 16.29 3.68
CA ILE A 148 -0.69 15.91 5.06
C ILE A 148 -1.08 17.15 5.89
N ASN A 149 -0.27 18.22 5.84
CA ASN A 149 -0.57 19.46 6.57
C ASN A 149 -1.91 20.09 6.15
N GLN A 150 -2.34 19.96 4.89
CA GLN A 150 -3.65 20.45 4.45
C GLN A 150 -4.78 19.56 4.95
N ILE A 151 -4.59 18.24 4.93
CA ILE A 151 -5.52 17.27 5.49
C ILE A 151 -5.74 17.53 6.99
N GLU A 152 -4.67 17.76 7.75
CA GLU A 152 -4.73 18.09 9.17
C GLU A 152 -5.50 19.39 9.43
N LYS A 153 -5.29 20.43 8.60
CA LYS A 153 -6.07 21.68 8.68
C LYS A 153 -7.56 21.47 8.39
N ILE A 154 -7.89 20.69 7.36
CA ILE A 154 -9.28 20.40 6.99
C ILE A 154 -9.97 19.56 8.08
N SER A 155 -9.27 18.53 8.57
CA SER A 155 -9.75 17.68 9.66
C SER A 155 -9.82 18.44 10.99
N GLY A 156 -9.08 19.55 11.12
CA GLY A 156 -8.94 20.35 12.33
C GLY A 156 -8.19 19.64 13.44
N LYS A 157 -7.41 18.60 13.09
CA LYS A 157 -6.66 17.75 14.02
C LYS A 157 -5.28 17.47 13.42
N LYS A 158 -4.27 17.43 14.28
CA LYS A 158 -2.93 16.95 13.90
C LYS A 158 -2.88 15.43 14.09
N ALA A 159 -2.21 14.72 13.20
CA ALA A 159 -2.00 13.29 13.32
C ALA A 159 -0.76 13.01 14.18
N ASP A 160 -0.91 12.14 15.16
CA ASP A 160 0.19 11.62 15.97
C ASP A 160 0.97 10.56 15.17
N TYR A 161 0.25 9.79 14.35
CA TYR A 161 0.81 8.76 13.47
C TYR A 161 0.22 8.79 12.07
N LEU A 162 0.98 8.27 11.11
CA LEU A 162 0.59 8.11 9.73
C LEU A 162 0.51 6.62 9.38
N VAL A 163 -0.54 6.23 8.67
CA VAL A 163 -0.63 4.94 7.99
C VAL A 163 -0.91 5.21 6.52
N MET A 164 -0.04 4.74 5.65
CA MET A 164 -0.13 4.89 4.21
C MET A 164 -0.26 3.52 3.57
N VAL A 165 -1.24 3.38 2.68
CA VAL A 165 -1.50 2.15 1.93
C VAL A 165 -1.69 2.48 0.45
N GLY A 166 -1.09 1.69 -0.43
CA GLY A 166 -1.36 1.71 -1.86
C GLY A 166 -2.33 0.60 -2.25
N PHE A 167 -2.37 0.30 -3.55
CA PHE A 167 -3.19 -0.79 -4.09
C PHE A 167 -2.72 -2.16 -3.62
N SER A 168 -1.42 -2.44 -3.72
CA SER A 168 -0.84 -3.73 -3.30
C SER A 168 -1.08 -3.97 -1.82
N GLU A 169 -0.82 -2.97 -0.98
CA GLU A 169 -0.98 -3.06 0.47
C GLU A 169 -2.45 -3.30 0.84
N THR A 170 -3.38 -2.59 0.19
CA THR A 170 -4.82 -2.81 0.40
C THR A 170 -5.23 -4.23 0.02
N LEU A 171 -4.78 -4.74 -1.13
CA LEU A 171 -5.08 -6.11 -1.55
C LEU A 171 -4.48 -7.15 -0.58
N GLY A 172 -3.25 -6.92 -0.10
CA GLY A 172 -2.63 -7.75 0.94
C GLY A 172 -3.44 -7.81 2.23
N ILE A 173 -3.91 -6.66 2.73
CA ILE A 173 -4.78 -6.59 3.92
C ILE A 173 -6.06 -7.40 3.69
N LEU A 174 -6.73 -7.21 2.55
CA LEU A 174 -7.97 -7.92 2.23
C LEU A 174 -7.77 -9.43 2.16
N ARG A 175 -6.67 -9.92 1.57
CA ARG A 175 -6.36 -11.35 1.51
C ARG A 175 -6.10 -11.95 2.89
N ASN A 176 -5.30 -11.27 3.71
CA ASN A 176 -5.00 -11.75 5.05
C ASN A 176 -6.26 -11.77 5.96
N LEU A 177 -7.25 -10.93 5.66
CA LEU A 177 -8.59 -10.95 6.27
C LEU A 177 -9.57 -11.95 5.62
N LYS A 178 -9.14 -12.66 4.58
CA LYS A 178 -9.97 -13.59 3.78
C LYS A 178 -11.21 -12.92 3.18
N LEU A 179 -11.09 -11.66 2.78
CA LEU A 179 -12.12 -10.89 2.09
C LEU A 179 -11.99 -11.05 0.56
N PRO A 180 -13.09 -10.97 -0.20
CA PRO A 180 -13.05 -11.01 -1.67
C PRO A 180 -12.38 -9.75 -2.21
N THR A 181 -11.11 -9.86 -2.58
CA THR A 181 -10.19 -8.75 -2.93
C THR A 181 -10.78 -7.82 -3.99
N THR A 182 -11.11 -8.36 -5.15
CA THR A 182 -11.62 -7.62 -6.30
C THR A 182 -12.94 -6.91 -5.98
N GLU A 183 -13.93 -7.63 -5.44
CA GLU A 183 -15.25 -7.10 -5.12
C GLU A 183 -15.18 -6.02 -4.04
N THR A 184 -14.40 -6.27 -2.99
CA THR A 184 -14.20 -5.31 -1.90
C THR A 184 -13.55 -4.03 -2.42
N LEU A 185 -12.50 -4.16 -3.23
CA LEU A 185 -11.81 -3.01 -3.80
C LEU A 185 -12.71 -2.23 -4.77
N GLN A 186 -13.54 -2.92 -5.56
CA GLN A 186 -14.55 -2.28 -6.40
C GLN A 186 -15.58 -1.52 -5.56
N TRP A 187 -16.03 -2.09 -4.44
CA TRP A 187 -16.96 -1.43 -3.51
C TRP A 187 -16.35 -0.16 -2.90
N LEU A 188 -15.10 -0.23 -2.45
CA LEU A 188 -14.36 0.90 -1.89
C LEU A 188 -14.07 1.99 -2.92
N ARG A 189 -13.90 1.63 -4.19
CA ARG A 189 -13.55 2.59 -5.26
C ARG A 189 -14.76 3.21 -5.94
N GLN A 190 -15.92 2.55 -5.85
CA GLN A 190 -17.15 2.99 -6.47
C GLN A 190 -17.55 4.39 -5.99
N ARG A 191 -17.87 5.26 -6.95
CA ARG A 191 -18.46 6.59 -6.70
C ARG A 191 -19.50 6.98 -7.73
N GLN A 192 -19.45 6.39 -8.92
CA GLN A 192 -20.23 6.85 -10.06
C GLN A 192 -21.72 6.52 -9.92
N GLY A 193 -22.06 5.51 -9.13
CA GLY A 193 -23.45 5.16 -8.83
C GLY A 193 -24.08 5.99 -7.71
N TYR A 194 -23.31 6.78 -6.95
CA TYR A 194 -23.86 7.56 -5.84
C TYR A 194 -24.32 8.93 -6.30
N ALA A 195 -25.50 9.37 -5.82
CA ALA A 195 -26.07 10.68 -6.17
C ALA A 195 -25.14 11.86 -5.83
N ILE A 196 -24.39 11.75 -4.72
CA ILE A 196 -23.41 12.76 -4.29
C ILE A 196 -21.96 12.35 -4.60
N GLY A 197 -21.74 11.23 -5.28
CA GLY A 197 -20.42 10.79 -5.74
C GLY A 197 -19.38 10.58 -4.64
N GLU A 198 -18.30 11.37 -4.71
CA GLU A 198 -17.09 11.22 -3.89
C GLU A 198 -17.33 11.33 -2.37
N PRO A 199 -18.11 12.30 -1.84
CA PRO A 199 -18.52 12.29 -0.44
C PRO A 199 -19.09 10.95 0.05
N GLN A 200 -19.98 10.31 -0.69
CA GLN A 200 -20.52 9.01 -0.28
C GLN A 200 -19.44 7.93 -0.27
N ARG A 201 -18.53 7.92 -1.25
CA ARG A 201 -17.39 7.00 -1.27
C ARG A 201 -16.48 7.19 -0.05
N ALA A 202 -16.15 8.43 0.31
CA ALA A 202 -15.34 8.72 1.48
C ALA A 202 -16.02 8.27 2.79
N ARG A 203 -17.35 8.35 2.87
CA ARG A 203 -18.13 7.79 4.00
C ARG A 203 -18.09 6.26 4.03
N ASN A 204 -18.17 5.63 2.87
CA ASN A 204 -18.11 4.18 2.75
C ASN A 204 -16.78 3.63 3.25
N HIS A 205 -15.66 4.34 3.02
CA HIS A 205 -14.37 3.99 3.63
C HIS A 205 -14.42 3.98 5.15
N SER A 206 -15.01 5.00 5.79
CA SER A 206 -15.17 5.03 7.26
C SER A 206 -16.07 3.89 7.75
N THR A 207 -17.14 3.58 6.99
CA THR A 207 -18.06 2.49 7.31
C THR A 207 -17.37 1.14 7.22
N PHE A 208 -16.53 0.94 6.20
CA PHE A 208 -15.70 -0.25 6.06
C PHE A 208 -14.71 -0.40 7.21
N ILE A 209 -13.98 0.65 7.58
CA ILE A 209 -13.06 0.62 8.73
C ILE A 209 -13.79 0.29 10.03
N LYS A 210 -14.96 0.91 10.27
CA LYS A 210 -15.81 0.57 11.43
C LYS A 210 -16.21 -0.90 11.43
N GLN A 211 -16.55 -1.46 10.27
CA GLN A 211 -16.87 -2.88 10.17
C GLN A 211 -15.65 -3.77 10.41
N LEU A 212 -14.46 -3.38 9.94
CA LEU A 212 -13.23 -4.10 10.24
C LEU A 212 -13.00 -4.16 11.76
N LEU A 213 -13.08 -3.01 12.44
CA LEU A 213 -12.91 -2.92 13.89
C LEU A 213 -13.97 -3.68 14.69
N THR A 214 -15.19 -3.80 14.17
CA THR A 214 -16.28 -4.50 14.88
C THR A 214 -16.34 -6.00 14.59
N LYS A 215 -15.82 -6.47 13.45
CA LYS A 215 -15.89 -7.87 13.04
C LYS A 215 -14.58 -8.64 13.19
N TYR A 216 -13.45 -7.98 12.98
CA TYR A 216 -12.13 -8.62 12.86
C TYR A 216 -11.17 -8.27 13.99
N LEU A 217 -11.53 -7.34 14.87
CA LEU A 217 -10.80 -7.15 16.11
C LEU A 217 -11.02 -8.39 17.00
N PRO A 218 -9.96 -9.01 17.53
CA PRO A 218 -10.10 -10.21 18.36
C PRO A 218 -10.72 -9.87 19.72
N ASP A 219 -11.29 -10.89 20.38
CA ASP A 219 -11.88 -10.74 21.72
C ASP A 219 -10.82 -10.66 22.82
N ASP A 220 -9.65 -11.27 22.58
CA ASP A 220 -8.49 -11.25 23.45
C ASP A 220 -7.19 -11.21 22.63
N HIS A 221 -6.09 -10.81 23.28
CA HIS A 221 -4.80 -10.77 22.61
C HIS A 221 -4.17 -12.17 22.57
N SER A 222 -4.25 -12.86 21.43
CA SER A 222 -3.63 -14.18 21.24
C SER A 222 -2.35 -14.10 20.41
N LYS A 223 -1.47 -15.11 20.53
CA LYS A 223 -0.24 -15.20 19.72
C LYS A 223 -0.51 -15.31 18.21
N ILE A 224 -1.65 -15.86 17.82
CA ILE A 224 -2.06 -15.94 16.41
C ILE A 224 -2.43 -14.54 15.91
N ASP A 225 -3.08 -13.74 16.76
CA ASP A 225 -3.40 -12.35 16.45
C ASP A 225 -2.14 -11.49 16.34
N THR A 226 -1.12 -11.73 17.17
CA THR A 226 0.18 -11.07 17.05
C THR A 226 0.87 -11.39 15.71
N ALA A 227 0.84 -12.64 15.24
CA ALA A 227 1.42 -13.01 13.95
C ALA A 227 0.70 -12.34 12.78
N PHE A 228 -0.64 -12.37 12.80
CA PHE A 228 -1.46 -11.67 11.82
C PHE A 228 -1.20 -10.16 11.83
N HIS A 229 -1.19 -9.53 13.00
CA HIS A 229 -0.91 -8.11 13.15
C HIS A 229 0.50 -7.76 12.68
N TYR A 230 1.50 -8.60 12.95
CA TYR A 230 2.86 -8.41 12.43
C TYR A 230 2.89 -8.44 10.89
N ILE A 231 2.18 -9.39 10.26
CA ILE A 231 2.06 -9.45 8.79
C ILE A 231 1.42 -8.16 8.26
N LEU A 232 0.32 -7.69 8.87
CA LEU A 232 -0.30 -6.42 8.48
C LEU A 232 0.65 -5.23 8.66
N TYR A 233 1.38 -5.18 9.77
CA TYR A 233 2.37 -4.14 10.07
C TYR A 233 3.46 -4.09 8.99
N LYS A 234 3.92 -5.24 8.51
CA LYS A 234 4.94 -5.35 7.44
C LYS A 234 4.42 -4.96 6.06
N ILE A 235 3.11 -5.04 5.83
CA ILE A 235 2.47 -4.65 4.57
C ILE A 235 2.31 -3.12 4.48
N ILE A 236 1.96 -2.45 5.57
CA ILE A 236 1.64 -1.02 5.56
C ILE A 236 2.88 -0.13 5.70
N LYS A 237 2.76 1.12 5.23
CA LYS A 237 3.78 2.15 5.42
C LYS A 237 3.37 3.03 6.59
N THR A 238 4.06 2.91 7.72
CA THR A 238 3.71 3.65 8.94
C THR A 238 4.93 4.15 9.68
N ASP A 239 4.75 5.22 10.44
CA ASP A 239 5.72 5.68 11.41
C ASP A 239 5.55 5.02 12.78
N LEU A 240 4.46 4.29 13.04
CA LEU A 240 4.32 3.44 14.23
C LEU A 240 5.44 2.39 14.29
N THR A 241 5.96 2.17 15.49
CA THR A 241 6.64 0.91 15.82
C THR A 241 5.60 -0.18 16.01
N PHE A 242 6.01 -1.44 15.83
CA PHE A 242 5.12 -2.58 16.08
C PHE A 242 4.62 -2.60 17.55
N ALA A 243 5.47 -2.21 18.51
CA ALA A 243 5.07 -2.14 19.91
C ALA A 243 4.02 -1.05 20.18
N GLU A 244 4.12 0.12 19.53
CA GLU A 244 3.09 1.16 19.61
C GLU A 244 1.77 0.68 18.98
N SER A 245 1.83 -0.02 17.84
CA SER A 245 0.60 -0.53 17.21
C SER A 245 -0.08 -1.59 18.09
N GLU A 246 0.66 -2.48 18.74
CA GLU A 246 0.12 -3.46 19.70
C GLU A 246 -0.61 -2.76 20.85
N LYS A 247 0.00 -1.72 21.46
CA LYS A 247 -0.64 -0.93 22.53
C LYS A 247 -1.96 -0.28 22.07
N ILE A 248 -2.05 0.15 20.80
CA ILE A 248 -3.29 0.70 20.23
C ILE A 248 -4.35 -0.41 20.06
N VAL A 249 -3.94 -1.59 19.59
CA VAL A 249 -4.83 -2.76 19.43
C VAL A 249 -5.37 -3.20 20.79
N ASP A 250 -4.53 -3.30 21.82
CA ASP A 250 -4.94 -3.64 23.18
C ASP A 250 -6.02 -2.68 23.70
N ALA A 251 -5.82 -1.38 23.53
CA ALA A 251 -6.81 -0.38 23.91
C ALA A 251 -8.15 -0.54 23.15
N LEU A 252 -8.11 -0.91 21.86
CA LEU A 252 -9.33 -1.17 21.08
C LEU A 252 -10.04 -2.45 21.55
N ILE A 253 -9.30 -3.49 21.93
CA ILE A 253 -9.85 -4.74 22.49
C ILE A 253 -10.53 -4.45 23.82
N ASP A 254 -9.86 -3.70 24.72
CA ASP A 254 -10.40 -3.28 26.02
C ASP A 254 -11.69 -2.46 25.92
N MET A 255 -11.88 -1.75 24.80
CA MET A 255 -13.12 -1.03 24.50
C MET A 255 -14.31 -1.95 24.19
N ASP A 256 -14.10 -3.24 23.92
CA ASP A 256 -15.14 -4.21 23.57
C ASP A 256 -16.04 -3.69 22.41
N ILE A 257 -15.39 -3.15 21.37
CA ILE A 257 -16.04 -2.50 20.22
C ILE A 257 -17.00 -3.45 19.49
N LYS A 258 -16.67 -4.74 19.44
CA LYS A 258 -17.49 -5.78 18.82
C LYS A 258 -18.90 -5.83 19.41
N ASN A 259 -19.02 -5.75 20.73
CA ASN A 259 -20.31 -5.75 21.41
C ASN A 259 -20.90 -4.34 21.61
N ASN A 260 -20.09 -3.29 21.43
CA ASN A 260 -20.48 -1.89 21.62
C ASN A 260 -20.13 -1.03 20.37
N PRO A 261 -20.69 -1.33 19.19
CA PRO A 261 -20.34 -0.67 17.93
C PRO A 261 -20.72 0.82 17.89
N GLU A 262 -21.56 1.29 18.81
CA GLU A 262 -21.90 2.70 19.01
C GLU A 262 -20.75 3.53 19.59
N LYS A 263 -19.73 2.90 20.18
CA LYS A 263 -18.48 3.57 20.60
C LYS A 263 -17.68 4.12 19.41
N ILE A 264 -17.95 3.62 18.21
CA ILE A 264 -17.39 4.16 16.96
C ILE A 264 -18.35 5.18 16.36
N SER A 265 -17.95 6.45 16.38
CA SER A 265 -18.63 7.53 15.66
C SER A 265 -17.95 7.78 14.32
N LEU A 266 -18.77 8.10 13.32
CA LEU A 266 -18.31 8.39 11.97
C LEU A 266 -18.70 9.83 11.63
N SER A 267 -17.75 10.63 11.17
CA SER A 267 -17.98 12.02 10.75
C SER A 267 -17.26 12.34 9.44
N MET A 268 -17.49 13.54 8.90
CA MET A 268 -16.88 13.98 7.66
C MET A 268 -16.57 15.48 7.69
N ARG A 269 -15.45 15.87 7.08
CA ARG A 269 -15.07 17.27 6.88
C ARG A 269 -14.73 17.55 5.41
N PRO A 270 -15.43 18.49 4.74
CA PRO A 270 -16.61 19.22 5.22
C PRO A 270 -17.81 18.28 5.40
N SER A 271 -18.86 18.77 6.08
CA SER A 271 -20.07 17.97 6.31
C SER A 271 -20.87 17.78 5.03
N TYR A 272 -21.33 16.56 4.78
CA TYR A 272 -22.22 16.19 3.69
C TYR A 272 -23.37 15.33 4.23
N ASN A 273 -24.52 15.39 3.57
CA ASN A 273 -25.61 14.47 3.86
C ASN A 273 -25.32 13.11 3.18
N VAL A 274 -24.81 12.16 3.95
CA VAL A 274 -24.33 10.84 3.50
C VAL A 274 -25.10 9.73 4.21
N GLN A 275 -25.02 8.52 3.67
CA GLN A 275 -25.62 7.32 4.26
C GLN A 275 -24.55 6.37 4.80
N ASP A 276 -24.89 5.62 5.84
CA ASP A 276 -24.08 4.50 6.34
C ASP A 276 -24.47 3.25 5.57
N ILE A 277 -23.79 3.02 4.46
CA ILE A 277 -24.03 1.86 3.59
C ILE A 277 -23.20 0.70 4.14
N PRO A 278 -23.83 -0.37 4.67
CA PRO A 278 -23.09 -1.51 5.20
C PRO A 278 -22.33 -2.20 4.07
N TYR A 279 -21.09 -2.58 4.35
CA TYR A 279 -20.35 -3.51 3.50
C TYR A 279 -20.66 -4.95 3.94
N ASP A 280 -20.80 -5.82 2.94
CA ASP A 280 -21.06 -7.24 3.08
C ASP A 280 -20.22 -7.98 2.04
N PRO A 281 -19.24 -8.81 2.45
CA PRO A 281 -18.34 -9.49 1.52
C PRO A 281 -19.09 -10.41 0.54
N ASP A 282 -20.19 -11.03 0.98
CA ASP A 282 -20.90 -12.02 0.17
C ASP A 282 -21.74 -11.37 -0.95
N THR A 283 -22.04 -10.07 -0.81
CA THR A 283 -22.92 -9.33 -1.72
C THR A 283 -22.26 -8.08 -2.33
N ALA A 284 -20.99 -7.79 -2.02
CA ALA A 284 -20.28 -6.59 -2.47
C ALA A 284 -20.27 -6.44 -4.00
N GLY A 285 -19.98 -7.52 -4.74
CA GLY A 285 -19.96 -7.51 -6.21
C GLY A 285 -21.34 -7.23 -6.81
N GLU A 286 -22.39 -7.86 -6.29
CA GLU A 286 -23.77 -7.64 -6.73
C GLU A 286 -24.22 -6.21 -6.44
N TYR A 287 -23.87 -5.70 -5.26
CA TYR A 287 -24.13 -4.32 -4.87
C TYR A 287 -23.47 -3.34 -5.85
N VAL A 288 -22.16 -3.47 -6.11
CA VAL A 288 -21.44 -2.59 -7.04
C VAL A 288 -22.06 -2.65 -8.43
N LYS A 289 -22.37 -3.85 -8.92
CA LYS A 289 -23.01 -4.06 -10.21
C LYS A 289 -24.36 -3.33 -10.30
N SER A 290 -25.21 -3.47 -9.28
CA SER A 290 -26.51 -2.79 -9.22
C SER A 290 -26.40 -1.25 -9.29
N MET A 291 -25.29 -0.69 -8.78
CA MET A 291 -25.02 0.74 -8.76
C MET A 291 -24.37 1.24 -10.06
N ILE A 292 -23.56 0.42 -10.73
CA ILE A 292 -22.85 0.78 -11.96
C ILE A 292 -23.70 0.55 -13.21
N ASP A 293 -24.41 -0.58 -13.30
CA ASP A 293 -25.12 -0.99 -14.52
C ASP A 293 -26.07 0.10 -15.07
N PRO A 294 -26.84 0.83 -14.24
CA PRO A 294 -27.70 1.92 -14.72
C PRO A 294 -26.95 3.08 -15.37
N VAL A 295 -25.71 3.34 -14.96
CA VAL A 295 -24.89 4.47 -15.42
C VAL A 295 -23.77 4.06 -16.38
N LYS A 296 -23.56 2.76 -16.59
CA LYS A 296 -22.45 2.20 -17.39
C LYS A 296 -22.38 2.77 -18.81
N GLY A 297 -23.53 3.05 -19.42
CA GLY A 297 -23.61 3.67 -20.76
C GLY A 297 -22.96 5.06 -20.84
N TYR A 298 -22.97 5.80 -19.73
CA TYR A 298 -22.40 7.15 -19.61
C TYR A 298 -20.92 7.15 -19.18
N LEU A 299 -20.39 5.99 -18.76
CA LEU A 299 -19.02 5.85 -18.26
C LEU A 299 -18.00 5.41 -19.34
N LYS A 300 -18.43 5.29 -20.60
CA LYS A 300 -17.55 4.90 -21.72
C LYS A 300 -16.44 5.94 -21.92
N GLY A 301 -15.19 5.49 -21.88
CA GLY A 301 -14.02 6.25 -22.31
C GLY A 301 -13.20 6.96 -21.23
N THR A 302 -13.57 6.91 -19.94
CA THR A 302 -12.82 7.65 -18.89
C THR A 302 -12.58 6.92 -17.57
N SER A 303 -13.24 5.79 -17.28
CA SER A 303 -13.08 5.10 -15.97
C SER A 303 -13.32 3.59 -15.96
N TYR A 304 -13.90 3.01 -17.01
CA TYR A 304 -14.10 1.57 -17.13
C TYR A 304 -13.23 1.04 -18.28
N THR A 305 -12.17 0.31 -17.94
CA THR A 305 -11.24 -0.27 -18.91
C THR A 305 -11.83 -1.50 -19.60
N GLY A 306 -12.79 -2.17 -18.96
CA GLY A 306 -13.42 -3.39 -19.49
C GLY A 306 -12.48 -4.58 -19.59
N ILE A 307 -11.28 -4.50 -19.01
CA ILE A 307 -10.34 -5.62 -18.95
C ILE A 307 -10.86 -6.66 -17.97
N THR A 308 -10.63 -7.92 -18.30
CA THR A 308 -10.87 -9.05 -17.42
C THR A 308 -9.77 -9.14 -16.35
N THR A 309 -10.03 -9.88 -15.28
CA THR A 309 -9.03 -10.14 -14.23
C THR A 309 -7.84 -10.89 -14.80
N GLU A 310 -8.08 -11.88 -15.66
CA GLU A 310 -7.06 -12.68 -16.31
C GLU A 310 -6.15 -11.82 -17.21
N GLU A 311 -6.72 -10.86 -17.94
CA GLU A 311 -5.93 -9.91 -18.73
C GLU A 311 -5.13 -8.94 -17.86
N ALA A 312 -5.61 -8.60 -16.67
CA ALA A 312 -4.89 -7.74 -15.72
C ALA A 312 -3.71 -8.51 -15.10
N ASP A 313 -3.95 -9.73 -14.65
CA ASP A 313 -2.92 -10.62 -14.09
C ASP A 313 -1.82 -10.89 -15.11
N GLN A 314 -2.18 -11.25 -16.35
CA GLN A 314 -1.20 -11.54 -17.39
C GLN A 314 -0.29 -10.34 -17.70
N ARG A 315 -0.81 -9.11 -17.65
CA ARG A 315 0.03 -7.91 -17.86
C ARG A 315 1.06 -7.73 -16.76
N ILE A 316 0.69 -8.05 -15.52
CA ILE A 316 1.61 -7.97 -14.37
C ILE A 316 2.66 -9.07 -14.51
N VAL A 317 2.24 -10.31 -14.79
CA VAL A 317 3.13 -11.46 -15.03
C VAL A 317 4.13 -11.17 -16.15
N ASP A 318 3.65 -10.74 -17.32
CA ASP A 318 4.50 -10.40 -18.46
C ASP A 318 5.53 -9.31 -18.11
N THR A 319 5.13 -8.36 -17.26
CA THR A 319 6.02 -7.29 -16.79
C THR A 319 7.10 -7.84 -15.87
N ILE A 320 6.74 -8.72 -14.94
CA ILE A 320 7.66 -9.39 -14.03
C ILE A 320 8.63 -10.23 -14.84
N ASP A 321 8.15 -11.16 -15.65
CA ASP A 321 8.98 -12.10 -16.42
C ASP A 321 9.98 -11.40 -17.33
N LYS A 322 9.57 -10.27 -17.93
CA LYS A 322 10.44 -9.48 -18.79
C LYS A 322 11.54 -8.72 -18.03
N LYS A 323 11.29 -8.35 -16.77
CA LYS A 323 12.16 -7.43 -16.00
C LYS A 323 12.78 -8.07 -14.75
N ILE A 324 12.53 -9.35 -14.47
CA ILE A 324 13.00 -10.04 -13.27
C ILE A 324 14.55 -10.09 -13.15
N SER A 325 15.27 -9.88 -14.26
CA SER A 325 16.73 -9.77 -14.30
C SER A 325 17.27 -8.34 -14.15
N ASP A 326 16.40 -7.34 -13.96
CA ASP A 326 16.75 -5.93 -13.80
C ASP A 326 16.67 -5.56 -12.31
N ASP A 327 17.83 -5.31 -11.70
CA ASP A 327 17.94 -5.11 -10.26
C ASP A 327 17.07 -3.95 -9.74
N GLU A 328 17.00 -2.86 -10.51
CA GLU A 328 16.17 -1.68 -10.19
C GLU A 328 14.69 -2.06 -10.17
N PHE A 329 14.26 -2.88 -11.14
CA PHE A 329 12.89 -3.37 -11.18
C PHE A 329 12.59 -4.33 -10.03
N VAL A 330 13.51 -5.23 -9.70
CA VAL A 330 13.33 -6.19 -8.59
C VAL A 330 13.17 -5.47 -7.26
N LEU A 331 14.03 -4.49 -6.97
CA LEU A 331 13.90 -3.62 -5.81
C LEU A 331 12.52 -2.94 -5.79
N TRP A 332 12.12 -2.30 -6.89
CA TRP A 332 10.83 -1.63 -6.99
C TRP A 332 9.65 -2.59 -6.80
N ALA A 333 9.69 -3.77 -7.42
CA ALA A 333 8.63 -4.76 -7.36
C ALA A 333 8.50 -5.34 -5.94
N TYR A 334 9.63 -5.52 -5.24
CA TYR A 334 9.66 -5.89 -3.83
C TYR A 334 9.08 -4.81 -2.93
N GLU A 335 9.56 -3.57 -3.04
CA GLU A 335 9.10 -2.44 -2.21
C GLU A 335 7.61 -2.07 -2.42
N ASN A 336 7.06 -2.40 -3.59
CA ASN A 336 5.66 -2.19 -3.91
C ASN A 336 4.81 -3.47 -3.86
N GLN A 337 5.40 -4.58 -3.40
CA GLN A 337 4.75 -5.89 -3.25
C GLN A 337 3.91 -6.25 -4.49
N LEU A 338 4.50 -6.12 -5.68
CA LEU A 338 3.78 -6.14 -6.96
C LEU A 338 2.92 -7.40 -7.14
N TRP A 339 3.39 -8.54 -6.62
CA TRP A 339 2.67 -9.82 -6.67
C TRP A 339 1.27 -9.72 -6.05
N LEU A 340 1.06 -8.86 -5.05
CA LEU A 340 -0.27 -8.68 -4.42
C LEU A 340 -1.31 -8.11 -5.39
N GLN A 341 -0.94 -7.64 -6.58
CA GLN A 341 -1.90 -7.23 -7.60
C GLN A 341 -2.39 -8.38 -8.49
N ILE A 342 -1.83 -9.59 -8.34
CA ILE A 342 -2.22 -10.81 -9.08
C ILE A 342 -3.36 -11.50 -8.31
N GLU A 343 -4.51 -11.71 -8.95
CA GLU A 343 -5.65 -12.37 -8.31
C GLU A 343 -5.52 -13.89 -8.30
N ASP A 344 -4.95 -14.51 -9.34
CA ASP A 344 -4.67 -15.95 -9.33
C ASP A 344 -3.67 -16.31 -8.21
N ASP A 345 -4.11 -17.15 -7.27
CA ASP A 345 -3.33 -17.52 -6.10
C ASP A 345 -2.04 -18.26 -6.47
N ILE A 346 -2.10 -19.21 -7.40
CA ILE A 346 -0.94 -20.05 -7.74
C ILE A 346 0.13 -19.18 -8.40
N ILE A 347 -0.27 -18.37 -9.36
CA ILE A 347 0.63 -17.46 -10.08
C ILE A 347 1.20 -16.43 -9.11
N ARG A 348 0.38 -15.89 -8.21
CA ARG A 348 0.84 -14.89 -7.22
C ARG A 348 1.95 -15.43 -6.35
N GLU A 349 1.77 -16.59 -5.74
CA GLU A 349 2.79 -17.15 -4.83
C GLU A 349 4.09 -17.50 -5.58
N GLU A 350 3.97 -17.96 -6.84
CA GLU A 350 5.13 -18.15 -7.72
C GLU A 350 5.88 -16.85 -7.96
N LYS A 351 5.18 -15.77 -8.32
CA LYS A 351 5.80 -14.46 -8.57
C LYS A 351 6.31 -13.79 -7.31
N GLN A 352 5.66 -13.98 -6.17
CA GLN A 352 6.18 -13.54 -4.87
C GLN A 352 7.54 -14.19 -4.59
N TYR A 353 7.60 -15.52 -4.71
CA TYR A 353 8.83 -16.27 -4.52
C TYR A 353 9.93 -15.80 -5.48
N GLU A 354 9.63 -15.68 -6.78
CA GLU A 354 10.62 -15.22 -7.77
C GLU A 354 11.18 -13.84 -7.43
N ILE A 355 10.32 -12.86 -7.11
CA ILE A 355 10.75 -11.50 -6.78
C ILE A 355 11.59 -11.47 -5.52
N ILE A 356 11.12 -12.11 -4.44
CA ILE A 356 11.84 -12.15 -3.16
C ILE A 356 13.23 -12.76 -3.35
N TRP A 357 13.32 -13.93 -3.99
CA TRP A 357 14.60 -14.63 -4.15
C TRP A 357 15.59 -13.90 -5.05
N GLN A 358 15.12 -13.15 -6.05
CA GLN A 358 16.01 -12.26 -6.80
C GLN A 358 16.48 -11.09 -5.93
N TYR A 359 15.57 -10.51 -5.13
CA TYR A 359 15.88 -9.38 -4.27
C TYR A 359 16.90 -9.71 -3.18
N LEU A 360 16.90 -10.94 -2.65
CA LEU A 360 17.89 -11.38 -1.66
C LEU A 360 19.34 -11.15 -2.13
N ASN A 361 19.62 -11.21 -3.44
CA ASN A 361 20.97 -10.99 -3.98
C ASN A 361 21.45 -9.53 -3.86
N GLN A 362 20.57 -8.60 -3.50
CA GLN A 362 20.83 -7.16 -3.44
C GLN A 362 21.02 -6.63 -2.00
N VAL A 363 20.78 -7.47 -1.00
CA VAL A 363 20.76 -7.07 0.41
C VAL A 363 21.80 -7.82 1.24
N SER A 364 22.05 -7.32 2.45
CA SER A 364 22.99 -7.94 3.39
C SER A 364 22.50 -9.32 3.88
N GLU A 365 23.41 -10.19 4.32
CA GLU A 365 23.05 -11.51 4.83
C GLU A 365 22.07 -11.45 6.03
N GLU A 366 22.27 -10.48 6.93
CA GLU A 366 21.35 -10.23 8.05
C GLU A 366 19.95 -9.88 7.55
N GLU A 367 19.86 -9.02 6.55
CA GLU A 367 18.60 -8.62 5.92
C GLU A 367 17.95 -9.77 5.16
N GLN A 368 18.73 -10.63 4.49
CA GLN A 368 18.21 -11.83 3.85
C GLN A 368 17.50 -12.75 4.85
N GLN A 369 18.12 -12.99 6.01
CA GLN A 369 17.53 -13.86 7.04
C GLN A 369 16.20 -13.31 7.55
N LEU A 370 16.10 -11.99 7.75
CA LEU A 370 14.86 -11.34 8.16
C LEU A 370 13.78 -11.46 7.08
N ILE A 371 14.11 -11.19 5.82
CA ILE A 371 13.16 -11.28 4.70
C ILE A 371 12.62 -12.71 4.55
N VAL A 372 13.49 -13.72 4.64
CA VAL A 372 13.04 -15.11 4.50
C VAL A 372 12.25 -15.57 5.72
N ALA A 373 12.60 -15.12 6.93
CA ALA A 373 11.80 -15.37 8.12
C ALA A 373 10.38 -14.78 8.01
N ASP A 374 10.28 -13.52 7.54
CA ASP A 374 9.00 -12.85 7.28
C ASP A 374 8.17 -13.61 6.24
N TYR A 375 8.81 -14.07 5.15
CA TYR A 375 8.16 -14.88 4.12
C TYR A 375 7.62 -16.20 4.68
N VAL A 376 8.42 -16.94 5.46
CA VAL A 376 7.99 -18.21 6.08
C VAL A 376 6.81 -17.97 7.03
N LEU A 377 6.85 -16.90 7.83
CA LEU A 377 5.77 -16.54 8.74
C LEU A 377 4.46 -16.27 7.96
N GLU A 378 4.53 -15.48 6.89
CA GLU A 378 3.38 -15.19 6.03
C GLU A 378 2.81 -16.47 5.40
N MET A 379 3.65 -17.29 4.77
CA MET A 379 3.21 -18.54 4.13
C MET A 379 2.57 -19.50 5.13
N ARG A 380 3.13 -19.62 6.35
CA ARG A 380 2.55 -20.45 7.41
C ARG A 380 1.21 -19.91 7.89
N TYR A 381 1.09 -18.59 8.06
CA TYR A 381 -0.18 -17.96 8.44
C TYR A 381 -1.28 -18.21 7.39
N LEU A 382 -0.93 -18.14 6.11
CA LEU A 382 -1.85 -18.42 5.00
C LEU A 382 -2.13 -19.92 4.79
N GLY A 383 -1.42 -20.82 5.48
CA GLY A 383 -1.56 -22.28 5.32
C GLY A 383 -0.91 -22.83 4.04
N LEU A 384 0.04 -22.08 3.47
CA LEU A 384 0.76 -22.40 2.24
C LEU A 384 2.04 -23.19 2.55
N GLU A 385 1.90 -24.41 3.06
CA GLU A 385 3.02 -25.19 3.61
C GLU A 385 4.14 -25.46 2.58
N ASP A 386 3.79 -25.76 1.33
CA ASP A 386 4.78 -26.01 0.28
C ASP A 386 5.70 -24.80 0.03
N TRP A 387 5.15 -23.59 0.16
CA TRP A 387 5.90 -22.35 0.02
C TRP A 387 6.72 -22.02 1.26
N ALA A 388 6.16 -22.24 2.46
CA ALA A 388 6.88 -22.10 3.72
C ALA A 388 8.13 -23.01 3.75
N VAL A 389 7.99 -24.27 3.33
CA VAL A 389 9.10 -25.24 3.29
C VAL A 389 10.23 -24.77 2.37
N LYS A 390 9.93 -24.16 1.22
CA LYS A 390 10.97 -23.61 0.33
C LYS A 390 11.79 -22.51 1.01
N GLY A 391 11.15 -21.64 1.79
CA GLY A 391 11.83 -20.63 2.60
C GLY A 391 12.72 -21.24 3.68
N GLU A 392 12.21 -22.24 4.40
CA GLU A 392 12.98 -22.93 5.46
C GLU A 392 14.19 -23.69 4.91
N ASP A 393 14.05 -24.34 3.76
CA ASP A 393 15.15 -25.06 3.13
C ASP A 393 16.26 -24.11 2.67
N TRP A 394 15.90 -22.88 2.25
CA TRP A 394 16.88 -21.83 1.99
C TRP A 394 17.64 -21.44 3.26
N ILE A 395 16.94 -21.19 4.38
CA ILE A 395 17.56 -20.85 5.67
C ILE A 395 18.52 -21.96 6.12
N LYS A 396 18.10 -23.23 6.04
CA LYS A 396 18.96 -24.39 6.39
C LYS A 396 20.21 -24.46 5.54
N ALA A 397 20.09 -24.21 4.23
CA ALA A 397 21.22 -24.22 3.32
C ALA A 397 22.24 -23.13 3.67
N GLU A 398 21.79 -21.94 4.05
CA GLU A 398 22.68 -20.82 4.40
C GLU A 398 23.40 -21.06 5.74
N ILE A 399 22.70 -21.57 6.76
CA ILE A 399 23.31 -21.97 8.04
C ILE A 399 24.42 -23.03 7.83
N THR A 400 24.30 -23.87 6.80
CA THR A 400 25.28 -24.94 6.52
C THR A 400 26.49 -24.44 5.73
N LYS A 401 26.43 -23.24 5.11
CA LYS A 401 27.56 -22.63 4.38
C LYS A 401 28.51 -21.87 5.31
N ASN A 402 28.00 -21.36 6.42
CA ASN A 402 28.76 -20.72 7.51
C ASN A 402 29.28 -21.75 8.52
#